data_AF-A0A4U8THZ2-F1
#
_entry.id   AF-A0A4U8THZ2-F1
#
_cell.length_a   1.000
_cell.length_b   1.000
_cell.length_c   1.000
_cell.angle_alpha   90.00
_cell.angle_beta   90.00
_cell.angle_gamma   90.00
#
_symmetry.space_group_name_H-M   'P 1'
#
loop_
_entity.id
_entity.type
_entity.pdbx_description
1 polymer ?
#
loop_
_entity_poly.entity_id
_entity_poly.type
_entity_poly.pdbx_seq_one_letter_code
_entity_poly.pdbx_strand_id
1 'polypeptide(L)'
;MANMGYQVLQYDASIKKAPDTHKNMIFHRKFVGAMRDHQTITFEDIIQQYSFDEKAHNILQMDIEGAEWEIFEKLDFNILEKYFSQIILEFHDCDPRSSLQTERHVAILEKFHHAFHPIHLHYNPNGYNFYVKDRFMSSLLEVSYARKDLLPKDFALRNECGDIPYLDYPNLEKQPNIPILFQ
;
A
#
# COMPACT_ATOMS: atom_id res chain seq x y z
N MET A 1 -4.25 14.97 5.16
CA MET A 1 -3.55 15.44 3.93
C MET A 1 -4.12 16.74 3.36
N ALA A 2 -5.35 16.77 2.85
CA ALA A 2 -5.88 17.96 2.15
C ALA A 2 -5.91 19.25 3.01
N ASN A 3 -6.32 19.15 4.29
CA ASN A 3 -6.30 20.25 5.26
C ASN A 3 -4.87 20.77 5.58
N MET A 4 -3.85 19.95 5.35
CA MET A 4 -2.44 20.32 5.53
C MET A 4 -1.85 21.00 4.28
N GLY A 5 -2.67 21.24 3.25
CA GLY A 5 -2.25 21.93 2.02
C GLY A 5 -1.86 21.02 0.85
N TYR A 6 -1.79 19.69 1.06
CA TYR A 6 -1.49 18.75 -0.01
C TYR A 6 -2.63 18.66 -1.03
N GLN A 7 -2.27 18.54 -2.30
CA GLN A 7 -3.19 18.06 -3.33
C GLN A 7 -3.38 16.54 -3.13
N VAL A 8 -4.64 16.09 -3.18
CA VAL A 8 -5.01 14.69 -3.00
C VAL A 8 -5.77 14.24 -4.23
N LEU A 9 -5.23 13.24 -4.92
CA LEU A 9 -5.86 12.61 -6.07
C LEU A 9 -6.52 11.32 -5.61
N GLN A 10 -7.80 11.15 -5.92
CA GLN A 10 -8.57 9.97 -5.55
C GLN A 10 -9.10 9.30 -6.81
N TYR A 11 -8.93 7.98 -6.90
CA TYR A 11 -9.37 7.18 -8.03
C TYR A 11 -10.24 6.03 -7.53
N ASP A 12 -11.52 6.04 -7.86
CA ASP A 12 -12.43 4.93 -7.57
C ASP A 12 -13.63 4.99 -8.53
N ALA A 13 -13.78 3.97 -9.38
CA ALA A 13 -14.93 3.89 -10.29
C ALA A 13 -16.15 3.15 -9.70
N SER A 14 -16.00 2.49 -8.54
CA SER A 14 -17.08 1.77 -7.87
C SER A 14 -18.11 2.74 -7.28
N ILE A 15 -17.68 3.91 -6.82
CA ILE A 15 -18.54 4.95 -6.28
C ILE A 15 -18.85 6.05 -7.31
N LYS A 16 -19.95 6.79 -7.08
CA LYS A 16 -20.38 7.89 -7.96
C LYS A 16 -19.67 9.22 -7.65
N LYS A 17 -19.24 9.40 -6.41
CA LYS A 17 -18.58 10.61 -5.89
C LYS A 17 -17.73 10.24 -4.68
N ALA A 18 -16.67 11.01 -4.42
CA ALA A 18 -15.88 10.88 -3.19
C ALA A 18 -16.77 11.07 -1.94
N PRO A 19 -16.49 10.34 -0.84
CA PRO A 19 -17.20 10.51 0.43
C PRO A 19 -16.96 11.90 1.03
N ASP A 20 -15.74 12.42 0.89
CA ASP A 20 -15.31 13.73 1.38
C ASP A 20 -14.96 14.67 0.23
N THR A 21 -15.13 15.97 0.47
CA THR A 21 -14.79 17.01 -0.51
C THR A 21 -13.93 18.10 0.12
N HIS A 22 -12.91 18.54 -0.59
CA HIS A 22 -12.06 19.67 -0.22
C HIS A 22 -11.48 20.33 -1.48
N LYS A 23 -11.14 21.62 -1.44
CA LYS A 23 -10.61 22.35 -2.61
C LYS A 23 -9.31 21.77 -3.20
N ASN A 24 -8.55 21.04 -2.39
CA ASN A 24 -7.32 20.36 -2.78
C ASN A 24 -7.54 18.87 -3.14
N MET A 25 -8.77 18.37 -3.07
CA MET A 25 -9.10 16.99 -3.43
C MET A 25 -9.67 16.96 -4.85
N ILE A 26 -9.16 16.05 -5.67
CA ILE A 26 -9.65 15.82 -7.03
C ILE A 26 -10.03 14.35 -7.14
N PHE A 27 -11.31 14.10 -7.37
CA PHE A 27 -11.86 12.76 -7.52
C PHE A 27 -12.01 12.39 -8.99
N HIS A 28 -11.46 11.25 -9.37
CA HIS A 28 -11.59 10.64 -10.68
C HIS A 28 -12.38 9.35 -10.56
N ARG A 29 -13.47 9.27 -11.32
CA ARG A 29 -14.26 8.04 -11.42
C ARG A 29 -13.63 7.08 -12.43
N LYS A 30 -12.44 6.56 -12.10
CA LYS A 30 -11.67 5.58 -12.87
C LYS A 30 -11.06 4.54 -11.94
N PHE A 31 -10.92 3.31 -12.42
CA PHE A 31 -10.10 2.30 -11.77
C PHE A 31 -8.61 2.59 -12.05
N VAL A 32 -7.74 2.17 -11.14
CA VAL A 32 -6.29 2.11 -11.39
C VAL A 32 -5.94 0.67 -11.66
N GLY A 33 -5.19 0.40 -12.72
CA GLY A 33 -4.87 -0.97 -13.13
C GLY A 33 -3.61 -1.04 -13.97
N ALA A 34 -3.20 -2.27 -14.27
CA ALA A 34 -1.93 -2.53 -14.95
C ALA A 34 -1.98 -2.24 -16.47
N MET A 35 -3.17 -2.02 -17.03
CA MET A 35 -3.38 -1.66 -18.43
C MET A 35 -4.46 -0.59 -18.55
N ARG A 36 -4.26 0.33 -19.50
CA ARG A 36 -5.22 1.41 -19.79
C ARG A 36 -6.39 0.89 -20.61
N ASP A 37 -7.59 1.30 -20.23
CA ASP A 37 -8.79 1.16 -21.06
C ASP A 37 -9.73 2.37 -20.90
N HIS A 38 -10.98 2.23 -21.33
CA HIS A 38 -11.99 3.29 -21.22
C HIS A 38 -12.28 3.74 -19.77
N GLN A 39 -12.25 2.83 -18.79
CA GLN A 39 -12.57 3.04 -17.38
C GLN A 39 -11.34 2.90 -16.46
N THR A 40 -10.26 2.29 -16.94
CA THR A 40 -9.02 2.07 -16.18
C THR A 40 -7.90 3.02 -16.63
N ILE A 41 -7.18 3.60 -15.68
CA ILE A 41 -5.97 4.40 -15.90
C ILE A 41 -4.76 3.67 -15.28
N THR A 42 -3.58 3.78 -15.90
CA THR A 42 -2.36 3.21 -15.28
C THR A 42 -1.74 4.19 -14.28
N PHE A 43 -0.86 3.67 -13.45
CA PHE A 43 -0.15 4.49 -12.48
C PHE A 43 0.76 5.54 -13.15
N GLU A 44 1.43 5.16 -14.24
CA GLU A 44 2.28 6.04 -15.04
C GLU A 44 1.47 7.16 -15.71
N ASP A 45 0.27 6.85 -16.21
CA ASP A 45 -0.64 7.84 -16.77
C ASP A 45 -1.00 8.91 -15.73
N ILE A 46 -1.25 8.53 -14.46
CA ILE A 46 -1.56 9.46 -13.36
C ILE A 46 -0.38 10.39 -13.10
N ILE A 47 0.82 9.83 -12.96
CA ILE A 47 2.07 10.58 -12.73
C ILE A 47 2.29 11.60 -13.85
N GLN A 48 2.13 11.17 -15.11
CA GLN A 48 2.31 12.02 -16.27
C GLN A 48 1.23 13.11 -16.34
N GLN A 49 -0.04 12.76 -16.14
CA GLN A 49 -1.17 13.68 -16.20
C GLN A 49 -1.02 14.84 -15.21
N TYR A 50 -0.50 14.57 -14.02
CA TYR A 50 -0.34 15.54 -12.94
C TYR A 50 1.07 16.10 -12.83
N SER A 51 2.00 15.68 -13.69
CA SER A 51 3.40 16.15 -13.72
C SER A 51 4.02 16.10 -12.33
N PHE A 52 3.98 14.93 -11.68
CA PHE A 52 4.47 14.76 -10.31
C PHE A 52 5.89 15.32 -10.17
N ASP A 53 6.10 16.12 -9.13
CA ASP A 53 7.41 16.64 -8.79
C ASP A 53 8.18 15.60 -7.97
N GLU A 54 9.36 15.21 -8.46
CA GLU A 54 10.31 14.31 -7.81
C GLU A 54 10.73 14.82 -6.42
N LYS A 55 10.65 16.14 -6.20
CA LYS A 55 11.01 16.80 -4.93
C LYS A 55 9.83 16.94 -3.96
N ALA A 56 8.60 16.66 -4.39
CA ALA A 56 7.41 16.84 -3.55
C ALA A 56 7.20 15.73 -2.51
N HIS A 57 8.04 14.68 -2.50
CA HIS A 57 7.99 13.57 -1.55
C HIS A 57 6.57 12.97 -1.43
N ASN A 58 5.96 12.59 -2.55
CA ASN A 58 4.57 12.14 -2.60
C ASN A 58 4.30 10.89 -1.74
N ILE A 59 3.04 10.68 -1.38
CA ILE A 59 2.57 9.49 -0.64
C ILE A 59 1.56 8.74 -1.52
N LEU A 60 1.78 7.44 -1.69
CA LEU A 60 0.82 6.53 -2.33
C LEU A 60 0.02 5.81 -1.26
N GLN A 61 -1.30 5.79 -1.40
CA GLN A 61 -2.19 4.89 -0.65
C GLN A 61 -2.94 4.04 -1.67
N MET A 62 -2.95 2.71 -1.49
CA MET A 62 -3.58 1.78 -2.42
C MET A 62 -4.23 0.62 -1.67
N ASP A 63 -5.51 0.46 -1.94
CA ASP A 63 -6.38 -0.63 -1.53
C ASP A 63 -7.35 -0.80 -2.72
N ILE A 64 -7.12 -1.86 -3.51
CA ILE A 64 -7.79 -2.08 -4.80
C ILE A 64 -8.12 -3.57 -5.04
N GLU A 65 -8.38 -4.32 -3.96
CA GLU A 65 -9.02 -5.65 -4.02
C GLU A 65 -8.26 -6.67 -4.88
N GLY A 66 -6.94 -6.77 -4.72
CA GLY A 66 -6.08 -7.77 -5.39
C GLY A 66 -5.40 -7.27 -6.66
N ALA A 67 -5.86 -6.15 -7.24
CA ALA A 67 -5.23 -5.57 -8.43
C ALA A 67 -3.82 -4.98 -8.13
N GLU A 68 -3.42 -4.86 -6.86
CA GLU A 68 -2.10 -4.38 -6.45
C GLU A 68 -0.99 -5.22 -7.10
N TRP A 69 -1.14 -6.55 -7.07
CA TRP A 69 -0.13 -7.47 -7.56
C TRP A 69 0.08 -7.37 -9.06
N GLU A 70 -0.99 -7.25 -9.85
CA GLU A 70 -0.88 -7.10 -11.32
C GLU A 70 -0.21 -5.78 -11.69
N ILE A 71 -0.52 -4.70 -10.96
CA ILE A 71 0.11 -3.40 -11.16
C ILE A 71 1.62 -3.51 -10.87
N PHE A 72 2.01 -4.02 -9.70
CA PHE A 72 3.42 -4.10 -9.31
C PHE A 72 4.22 -5.14 -10.11
N GLU A 73 3.58 -6.11 -10.73
CA GLU A 73 4.27 -7.02 -11.65
C GLU A 73 4.76 -6.29 -12.91
N LYS A 74 3.95 -5.37 -13.45
CA LYS A 74 4.24 -4.62 -14.69
C LYS A 74 4.96 -3.29 -14.46
N LEU A 75 4.76 -2.66 -13.29
CA LEU A 75 5.30 -1.34 -12.97
C LEU A 75 6.84 -1.36 -12.87
N ASP A 76 7.49 -0.36 -13.45
CA ASP A 76 8.90 -0.07 -13.18
C ASP A 76 9.03 0.55 -11.78
N PHE A 77 9.63 -0.19 -10.85
CA PHE A 77 9.82 0.26 -9.46
C PHE A 77 10.69 1.50 -9.33
N ASN A 78 11.52 1.82 -10.33
CA ASN A 78 12.25 3.09 -10.36
C ASN A 78 11.29 4.28 -10.37
N ILE A 79 10.08 4.14 -10.93
CA ILE A 79 9.05 5.18 -10.90
C ILE A 79 8.54 5.39 -9.47
N LEU A 80 8.31 4.31 -8.72
CA LEU A 80 7.90 4.41 -7.31
C LEU A 80 8.97 5.10 -6.48
N GLU A 81 10.21 4.62 -6.58
CA GLU A 81 11.34 5.22 -5.86
C GLU A 81 11.51 6.69 -6.21
N LYS A 82 11.40 7.04 -7.50
CA LYS A 82 11.59 8.40 -8.00
C LYS A 82 10.57 9.40 -7.43
N TYR A 83 9.29 9.04 -7.38
CA TYR A 83 8.23 10.01 -7.07
C TYR A 83 7.66 9.91 -5.66
N PHE A 84 7.85 8.80 -4.93
CA PHE A 84 7.19 8.56 -3.65
C PHE A 84 8.16 8.41 -2.50
N SER A 85 7.92 9.14 -1.43
CA SER A 85 8.67 9.00 -0.17
C SER A 85 8.09 7.89 0.70
N GLN A 86 6.78 7.66 0.60
CA GLN A 86 6.03 6.68 1.37
C GLN A 86 4.97 5.99 0.51
N ILE A 87 4.73 4.73 0.82
CA ILE A 87 3.72 3.90 0.15
C ILE A 87 2.97 3.15 1.24
N ILE A 88 1.64 3.20 1.22
CA ILE A 88 0.76 2.52 2.16
C ILE A 88 -0.13 1.60 1.34
N LEU A 89 -0.04 0.29 1.59
CA LEU A 89 -0.70 -0.74 0.79
C LEU A 89 -1.54 -1.63 1.70
N GLU A 90 -2.76 -1.94 1.25
CA GLU A 90 -3.48 -3.13 1.70
C GLU A 90 -3.27 -4.26 0.69
N PHE A 91 -2.41 -5.22 1.04
CA PHE A 91 -2.14 -6.38 0.20
C PHE A 91 -3.18 -7.48 0.45
N HIS A 92 -3.96 -7.75 -0.58
CA HIS A 92 -4.90 -8.86 -0.66
C HIS A 92 -4.20 -10.18 -1.01
N ASP A 93 -4.89 -11.32 -0.83
CA ASP A 93 -4.43 -12.65 -1.24
C ASP A 93 -3.04 -13.06 -0.75
N CYS A 94 -2.69 -12.71 0.49
CA CYS A 94 -1.40 -13.01 1.12
C CYS A 94 -1.31 -14.41 1.73
N ASP A 95 -1.71 -15.45 1.00
CA ASP A 95 -1.63 -16.84 1.46
C ASP A 95 -0.45 -17.60 0.81
N PRO A 96 0.64 -17.88 1.57
CA PRO A 96 1.82 -18.52 1.02
C PRO A 96 1.65 -20.01 0.73
N ARG A 97 0.47 -20.60 1.00
CA ARG A 97 0.20 -22.03 0.74
C ARG A 97 0.01 -22.32 -0.76
N SER A 98 -0.18 -21.29 -1.58
CA SER A 98 -0.26 -21.38 -3.05
C SER A 98 1.10 -21.08 -3.69
N SER A 99 1.86 -22.10 -4.10
CA SER A 99 3.29 -21.94 -4.46
C SER A 99 3.55 -20.95 -5.59
N LEU A 100 2.82 -21.02 -6.70
CA LEU A 100 3.05 -20.15 -7.86
C LEU A 100 2.68 -18.68 -7.58
N GLN A 101 1.57 -18.45 -6.87
CA GLN A 101 1.17 -17.10 -6.45
C GLN A 101 2.21 -16.52 -5.48
N THR A 102 2.66 -17.34 -4.53
CA THR A 102 3.66 -16.95 -3.53
C THR A 102 4.96 -16.52 -4.19
N GLU A 103 5.46 -17.27 -5.17
CA GLU A 103 6.68 -16.90 -5.90
C GLU A 103 6.56 -15.53 -6.58
N ARG A 104 5.41 -15.24 -7.20
CA ARG A 104 5.14 -13.93 -7.83
C ARG A 104 5.06 -12.81 -6.80
N HIS A 105 4.35 -13.02 -5.70
CA HIS A 105 4.21 -12.03 -4.63
C HIS A 105 5.56 -11.75 -3.97
N VAL A 106 6.35 -12.79 -3.67
CA VAL A 106 7.71 -12.63 -3.11
C VAL A 106 8.60 -11.84 -4.07
N ALA A 107 8.57 -12.13 -5.38
CA ALA A 107 9.35 -11.36 -6.35
C ALA A 107 8.98 -9.85 -6.35
N ILE A 108 7.71 -9.51 -6.13
CA ILE A 108 7.26 -8.12 -5.97
C ILE A 108 7.76 -7.52 -4.65
N LEU A 109 7.66 -8.26 -3.55
CA LEU A 109 8.13 -7.80 -2.23
C LEU A 109 9.65 -7.58 -2.21
N GLU A 110 10.43 -8.39 -2.94
CA GLU A 110 11.88 -8.17 -3.12
C GLU A 110 12.16 -6.85 -3.89
N LYS A 111 11.36 -6.52 -4.91
CA LYS A 111 11.46 -5.21 -5.59
C LYS A 111 11.19 -4.05 -4.63
N PHE A 112 10.15 -4.16 -3.78
CA PHE A 112 9.92 -3.20 -2.70
C PHE A 112 11.12 -3.12 -1.76
N HIS A 113 11.66 -4.26 -1.35
CA HIS A 113 12.80 -4.34 -0.44
C HIS A 113 14.06 -3.65 -0.99
N HIS A 114 14.24 -3.52 -2.30
CA HIS A 114 15.39 -2.79 -2.84
C HIS A 114 15.36 -1.29 -2.52
N ALA A 115 14.19 -0.63 -2.63
CA ALA A 115 14.06 0.83 -2.51
C ALA A 115 13.35 1.30 -1.23
N PHE A 116 12.61 0.43 -0.54
CA PHE A 116 11.77 0.77 0.61
C PHE A 116 11.99 -0.16 1.81
N HIS A 117 11.76 0.36 3.02
CA HIS A 117 11.62 -0.43 4.25
C HIS A 117 10.15 -0.52 4.66
N PRO A 118 9.63 -1.70 5.05
CA PRO A 118 8.31 -1.83 5.68
C PRO A 118 8.41 -1.33 7.12
N ILE A 119 8.07 -0.06 7.36
CA ILE A 119 8.23 0.59 8.67
C ILE A 119 7.09 0.28 9.63
N HIS A 120 5.98 -0.26 9.11
CA HIS A 120 4.80 -0.67 9.87
C HIS A 120 4.08 -1.81 9.15
N LEU A 121 3.55 -2.75 9.91
CA LEU A 121 2.76 -3.88 9.43
C LEU A 121 1.57 -4.09 10.36
N HIS A 122 0.39 -4.24 9.80
CA HIS A 122 -0.83 -4.57 10.51
C HIS A 122 -1.55 -5.71 9.80
N TYR A 123 -2.11 -6.63 10.58
CA TYR A 123 -2.98 -7.68 10.06
C TYR A 123 -4.41 -7.18 10.08
N ASN A 124 -4.95 -6.91 8.89
CA ASN A 124 -6.35 -6.51 8.77
C ASN A 124 -7.23 -7.74 9.10
N PRO A 125 -8.07 -7.67 10.15
CA PRO A 125 -8.78 -8.83 10.66
C PRO A 125 -9.99 -9.23 9.78
N ASN A 126 -10.31 -8.46 8.73
CA ASN A 126 -11.23 -8.88 7.66
C ASN A 126 -10.66 -10.01 6.80
N GLY A 127 -9.34 -10.17 6.76
CA GLY A 127 -8.69 -11.33 6.16
C GLY A 127 -8.95 -12.61 6.96
N TYR A 128 -8.69 -13.76 6.35
CA TYR A 128 -8.63 -15.01 7.11
C TYR A 128 -7.23 -15.15 7.72
N ASN A 129 -7.20 -15.48 9.00
CA ASN A 129 -5.97 -15.73 9.74
C ASN A 129 -5.66 -17.22 9.78
N PHE A 130 -4.38 -17.58 9.70
CA PHE A 130 -3.95 -18.96 9.63
C PHE A 130 -2.52 -19.14 10.15
N TYR A 131 -2.16 -20.39 10.41
CA TYR A 131 -0.79 -20.77 10.73
C TYR A 131 -0.14 -21.43 9.52
N VAL A 132 1.11 -21.05 9.25
CA VAL A 132 2.00 -21.77 8.34
C VAL A 132 3.23 -22.17 9.14
N LYS A 133 3.38 -23.47 9.36
CA LYS A 133 4.34 -24.03 10.32
C LYS A 133 4.13 -23.41 11.71
N ASP A 134 5.08 -22.63 12.20
CA ASP A 134 5.13 -21.97 13.51
C ASP A 134 4.81 -20.48 13.46
N ARG A 135 4.42 -19.95 12.29
CA ARG A 135 4.11 -18.52 12.09
C ARG A 135 2.61 -18.30 11.93
N PHE A 136 2.08 -17.37 12.72
CA PHE A 136 0.72 -16.85 12.54
C PHE A 136 0.75 -15.78 11.45
N MET A 137 -0.20 -15.83 10.52
CA MET A 137 -0.28 -14.96 9.35
C MET A 137 -1.72 -14.56 9.06
N SER A 138 -1.89 -13.45 8.32
CA SER A 138 -3.16 -13.01 7.75
C SER A 138 -3.09 -13.03 6.23
N SER A 139 -4.22 -13.30 5.58
CA SER A 139 -4.37 -13.17 4.13
C SER A 139 -4.46 -11.71 3.66
N LEU A 140 -4.63 -10.77 4.60
CA LEU A 140 -4.81 -9.35 4.33
C LEU A 140 -3.84 -8.55 5.20
N LEU A 141 -2.91 -7.86 4.55
CA LEU A 141 -1.81 -7.16 5.20
C LEU A 141 -1.86 -5.67 4.88
N GLU A 142 -1.89 -4.82 5.90
CA GLU A 142 -1.67 -3.40 5.73
C GLU A 142 -0.20 -3.09 6.02
N VAL A 143 0.51 -2.52 5.04
CA VAL A 143 1.94 -2.24 5.13
C VAL A 143 2.21 -0.78 4.81
N SER A 144 2.93 -0.10 5.70
CA SER A 144 3.49 1.22 5.39
C SER A 144 4.98 1.10 5.10
N TYR A 145 5.37 1.64 3.96
CA TYR A 145 6.74 1.67 3.46
C TYR A 145 7.29 3.09 3.47
N ALA A 146 8.58 3.22 3.79
CA ALA A 146 9.35 4.45 3.61
C ALA A 146 10.58 4.20 2.74
N ARG A 147 10.88 5.16 1.85
CA ARG A 147 12.01 5.09 0.92
C ARG A 147 13.33 5.10 1.67
N LYS A 148 14.23 4.16 1.36
CA LYS A 148 15.43 3.88 2.17
C LYS A 148 16.41 5.06 2.25
N ASP A 149 16.60 5.77 1.14
CA ASP A 149 17.50 6.93 1.02
C ASP A 149 17.08 8.13 1.89
N LEU A 150 15.80 8.20 2.28
CA LEU A 150 15.25 9.26 3.12
C LEU A 150 15.30 8.93 4.62
N LEU A 151 15.63 7.70 4.98
CA LEU A 151 15.69 7.27 6.38
C LEU A 151 17.00 7.71 7.05
N PRO A 152 16.98 7.99 8.37
CA PRO A 152 18.20 8.22 9.13
C PRO A 152 19.18 7.04 9.04
N LYS A 153 20.50 7.31 9.14
CA LYS A 153 21.53 6.26 9.08
C LYS A 153 21.42 5.23 10.20
N ASP A 154 20.89 5.65 11.35
CA ASP A 154 20.63 4.86 12.54
C ASP A 154 19.17 4.38 12.64
N PHE A 155 18.43 4.43 11.52
CA PHE A 155 17.08 3.90 11.47
C PHE A 155 17.05 2.41 11.83
N ALA A 156 16.20 2.06 12.79
CA ALA A 156 15.96 0.70 13.23
C ALA A 156 14.48 0.37 13.07
N LEU A 157 14.20 -0.83 12.56
CA LEU A 157 12.85 -1.36 12.51
C LEU A 157 12.37 -1.74 13.90
N ARG A 158 11.06 -1.66 14.12
CA ARG A 158 10.41 -2.16 15.33
C ARG A 158 10.47 -3.69 15.35
N ASN A 159 10.60 -4.26 16.54
CA ASN A 159 10.52 -5.71 16.74
C ASN A 159 9.06 -6.20 16.92
N GLU A 160 8.12 -5.26 17.02
CA GLU A 160 6.69 -5.52 17.19
C GLU A 160 5.84 -4.49 16.42
N CYS A 161 4.69 -4.93 15.91
CA CYS A 161 3.66 -4.12 15.24
C CYS A 161 2.25 -4.72 15.47
N GLY A 162 1.24 -4.21 14.78
CA GLY A 162 -0.09 -4.82 14.67
C GLY A 162 -1.07 -4.51 15.82
N ASP A 163 -0.62 -3.88 16.89
CA ASP A 163 -1.46 -3.35 17.97
C ASP A 163 -0.79 -2.16 18.70
N ILE A 164 -0.24 -1.22 17.93
CA ILE A 164 0.42 -0.02 18.43
C ILE A 164 -0.65 1.04 18.78
N PRO A 165 -0.73 1.50 20.04
CA PRO A 165 -1.70 2.51 20.45
C PRO A 165 -1.61 3.78 19.61
N TYR A 166 -2.79 4.31 19.22
CA TYR A 166 -2.97 5.50 18.40
C TYR A 166 -2.49 5.39 16.94
N LEU A 167 -1.97 4.23 16.53
CA LEU A 167 -1.54 3.95 15.16
C LEU A 167 -2.41 2.85 14.54
N ASP A 168 -2.58 1.73 15.25
CA ASP A 168 -3.36 0.59 14.79
C ASP A 168 -4.81 0.68 15.28
N TYR A 169 -5.75 0.52 14.36
CA TYR A 169 -7.18 0.48 14.66
C TYR A 169 -7.80 -0.74 13.98
N PRO A 170 -8.75 -1.42 14.63
CA PRO A 170 -9.42 -2.54 14.01
C PRO A 170 -10.38 -2.03 12.92
N ASN A 171 -10.30 -2.61 11.73
CA ASN A 171 -11.22 -2.29 10.64
C ASN A 171 -12.67 -2.70 10.93
N LEU A 172 -12.86 -3.66 11.83
CA LEU A 172 -14.17 -4.00 12.40
C LEU A 172 -14.14 -3.72 13.91
N GLU A 173 -15.04 -2.86 14.40
CA GLU A 173 -15.15 -2.48 15.82
C GLU A 173 -15.18 -3.67 16.80
N LYS A 174 -15.63 -4.85 16.33
CA LYS A 174 -15.78 -6.06 17.15
C LYS A 174 -14.61 -7.03 17.10
N GLN A 175 -13.62 -6.81 16.25
CA GLN A 175 -12.44 -7.66 16.15
C GLN A 175 -11.25 -6.93 16.78
N PRO A 176 -10.44 -7.60 17.62
CA PRO A 176 -9.25 -6.98 18.16
C PRO A 176 -8.18 -6.82 17.08
N ASN A 177 -7.31 -5.84 17.27
CA ASN A 177 -6.00 -5.82 16.61
C ASN A 177 -5.22 -7.09 16.95
N ILE A 178 -4.32 -7.50 16.05
CA ILE A 178 -3.50 -8.70 16.21
C ILE A 178 -2.04 -8.28 16.40
N PRO A 179 -1.47 -8.44 17.61
CA PRO A 179 -0.06 -8.15 17.84
C PRO A 179 0.85 -9.04 16.98
N ILE A 180 1.89 -8.43 16.42
CA ILE A 180 2.90 -9.09 15.59
C ILE A 180 4.25 -8.95 16.30
N LEU A 181 4.94 -10.07 16.50
CA LEU A 181 6.30 -10.12 17.04
C LEU A 181 7.23 -10.73 15.98
N PHE A 182 8.29 -10.03 15.60
CA PHE A 182 9.21 -10.45 14.54
C PHE A 182 10.35 -11.38 15.02
N GLN A 183 10.21 -11.99 16.20
CA GLN A 183 11.25 -12.83 16.83
C GLN A 183 11.47 -14.20 16.15
#